data_AF-S4PNX6-F1
#
_entry.id   AF-S4PNX6-F1
#
_cell.length_a   1.000
_cell.length_b   1.000
_cell.length_c   1.000
_cell.angle_alpha   90.00
_cell.angle_beta   90.00
_cell.angle_gamma   90.00
#
_symmetry.space_group_name_H-M   'P 1'
#
loop_
_entity.id
_entity.type
_entity.pdbx_description
1 polymer ?
#
loop_
_entity_poly.entity_id
_entity_poly.type
_entity_poly.pdbx_seq_one_letter_code
_entity_poly.pdbx_strand_id
1 'polypeptide(L)'
;MVKMHEKGALFQNKNLKDPVMKDTIVIPKFGAVALRFKADNPGYWMMRDERSAHWTRGLDFVLKVGEQRDFVQAPRDFPKCGSYVGPEYFLI
;
A
#
# COMPACT_ATOMS: atom_id res chain seq x y z
N MET A 1 -22.72 2.85 -10.70
CA MET A 1 -21.98 3.87 -11.46
C MET A 1 -21.84 5.10 -10.57
N VAL A 2 -20.62 5.50 -10.20
CA VAL A 2 -20.38 6.78 -9.51
C VAL A 2 -20.79 7.88 -10.48
N LYS A 3 -21.89 8.59 -10.21
CA LYS A 3 -22.26 9.76 -11.01
C LYS A 3 -21.30 10.88 -10.64
N MET A 4 -20.55 11.37 -11.64
CA MET A 4 -19.79 12.60 -11.47
C MET A 4 -20.80 13.72 -11.19
N HIS A 5 -20.75 14.32 -10.00
CA HIS A 5 -21.57 15.50 -9.73
C HIS A 5 -21.18 16.61 -10.71
N GLU A 6 -22.15 17.41 -11.15
CA GLU A 6 -22.00 18.54 -12.10
C GLU A 6 -20.89 19.55 -11.71
N LYS A 7 -20.43 19.51 -10.45
CA LYS A 7 -19.32 20.31 -9.91
C LYS A 7 -17.92 19.72 -10.13
N GLY A 8 -17.78 18.58 -10.81
CA GLY A 8 -16.48 17.96 -11.14
C GLY A 8 -15.70 17.38 -9.94
N ALA A 9 -16.28 17.34 -8.74
CA ALA A 9 -15.62 16.83 -7.53
C ALA A 9 -16.18 15.45 -7.12
N LEU A 10 -15.31 14.44 -7.09
CA LEU A 10 -15.63 13.07 -6.63
C LEU A 10 -15.96 12.98 -5.13
N PHE A 11 -15.42 13.89 -4.33
CA PHE A 11 -15.53 13.88 -2.86
C PHE A 11 -15.97 15.26 -2.35
N GLN A 12 -17.26 15.45 -2.13
CA GLN A 12 -17.83 16.74 -1.71
C GLN A 12 -17.63 17.03 -0.22
N ASN A 13 -17.74 16.00 0.63
CA ASN A 13 -17.59 16.13 2.08
C ASN A 13 -16.42 15.26 2.56
N LYS A 14 -15.27 15.88 2.85
CA LYS A 14 -14.10 15.21 3.41
C LYS A 14 -13.94 15.59 4.88
N ASN A 15 -13.68 14.61 5.75
CA ASN A 15 -13.27 14.90 7.12
C ASN A 15 -11.77 15.24 7.13
N LEU A 16 -11.44 16.52 7.32
CA LEU A 16 -10.06 17.02 7.37
C LEU A 16 -9.62 17.44 8.78
N LYS A 17 -10.53 17.41 9.77
CA LYS A 17 -10.26 17.86 11.15
C LYS A 17 -9.80 16.70 12.03
N ASP A 18 -10.47 15.56 11.93
CA ASP A 18 -10.20 14.38 12.75
C ASP A 18 -10.53 13.09 11.96
N PRO A 19 -9.76 12.77 10.91
CA PRO A 19 -9.98 11.57 10.12
C PRO A 19 -9.58 10.31 10.89
N VAL A 20 -10.26 9.20 10.58
CA VAL A 20 -9.91 7.88 11.12
C VAL A 20 -8.53 7.46 10.61
N MET A 21 -7.62 7.10 11.52
CA MET A 21 -6.29 6.58 11.21
C MET A 21 -6.31 5.05 11.19
N LYS A 22 -6.01 4.45 10.04
CA LYS A 22 -6.01 3.00 9.80
C LYS A 22 -4.98 2.63 8.73
N ASP A 23 -4.55 1.37 8.75
CA ASP A 23 -3.67 0.74 7.76
C ASP A 23 -4.43 0.03 6.63
N THR A 24 -5.59 -0.54 6.94
CA THR A 24 -6.45 -1.27 5.99
C THR A 24 -7.80 -0.57 5.84
N ILE A 25 -8.25 -0.43 4.60
CA ILE A 25 -9.56 0.13 4.23
C ILE A 25 -10.33 -0.82 3.32
N VAL A 26 -11.66 -0.77 3.40
CA VAL A 26 -12.53 -1.44 2.43
C VAL A 26 -12.96 -0.44 1.37
N ILE A 27 -12.75 -0.77 0.10
CA ILE A 27 -13.29 0.01 -1.01
C ILE A 27 -14.72 -0.48 -1.29
N PRO A 28 -15.75 0.36 -1.11
CA PRO A 28 -17.13 -0.06 -1.35
C PRO A 28 -17.37 -0.34 -2.85
N LYS A 29 -18.21 -1.33 -3.14
CA LYS A 29 -18.58 -1.70 -4.52
C LYS A 29 -19.15 -0.48 -5.25
N PHE A 30 -18.60 -0.19 -6.43
CA PHE A 30 -18.96 1.00 -7.24
C PHE A 30 -18.79 2.34 -6.51
N GLY A 31 -17.93 2.41 -5.50
CA GLY A 31 -17.57 3.65 -4.81
C GLY A 31 -16.09 3.97 -4.94
N ALA A 32 -15.64 4.96 -4.18
CA ALA A 32 -14.24 5.38 -4.12
C ALA A 32 -13.89 5.78 -2.68
N VAL A 33 -12.61 5.67 -2.32
CA VAL A 33 -12.08 6.12 -1.02
C VAL A 33 -10.97 7.13 -1.27
N ALA A 34 -10.97 8.22 -0.49
CA ALA A 34 -9.87 9.16 -0.44
C ALA A 34 -9.03 8.85 0.81
N LEU A 35 -7.75 8.58 0.60
CA LEU A 35 -6.77 8.34 1.66
C LEU A 35 -5.68 9.42 1.63
N ARG A 36 -5.10 9.68 2.80
CA ARG A 36 -3.99 10.62 3.00
C ARG A 36 -3.00 9.97 3.95
N PHE A 37 -1.74 10.00 3.56
CA PHE A 37 -0.63 9.61 4.41
C PHE A 37 0.49 10.65 4.26
N LYS A 38 1.41 10.68 5.22
CA LYS A 38 2.64 11.46 5.13
C LYS A 38 3.76 10.51 4.72
N ALA A 39 4.52 10.88 3.69
CA ALA A 39 5.62 10.08 3.18
C ALA A 39 6.91 10.40 3.96
N ASP A 40 6.93 10.10 5.26
CA ASP A 40 8.05 10.41 6.18
C ASP A 40 8.81 9.18 6.68
N ASN A 41 8.57 8.02 6.07
CA ASN A 41 9.27 6.78 6.37
C ASN A 41 9.98 6.23 5.12
N PRO A 42 11.30 6.45 4.95
CA PRO A 42 12.02 6.03 3.75
C PRO A 42 12.03 4.51 3.53
N GLY A 43 11.88 4.10 2.27
CA GLY A 43 11.90 2.69 1.88
C GLY A 43 10.89 2.37 0.77
N TYR A 44 10.66 1.08 0.57
CA TYR A 44 9.65 0.55 -0.34
C TYR A 44 8.43 0.05 0.45
N TRP A 45 7.27 0.64 0.18
CA TRP A 45 6.01 0.31 0.85
C TRP A 45 5.04 -0.30 -0.15
N MET A 46 4.54 -1.50 0.15
CA MET A 46 3.55 -2.18 -0.67
C MET A 46 2.15 -1.82 -0.19
N MET A 47 1.33 -1.25 -1.07
CA MET A 47 -0.11 -1.19 -0.89
C MET A 47 -0.72 -2.28 -1.77
N ARG A 48 -1.53 -3.15 -1.16
CA ARG A 48 -2.06 -4.35 -1.80
C ARG A 48 -3.46 -4.67 -1.34
N ASP A 49 -4.14 -5.49 -2.12
CA ASP A 49 -5.35 -6.17 -1.65
C ASP A 49 -4.98 -7.20 -0.57
N GLU A 50 -5.55 -7.04 0.62
CA GLU A 50 -5.33 -7.92 1.78
C GLU A 50 -6.00 -9.29 1.60
N ARG A 51 -7.13 -9.38 0.88
CA ARG A 51 -7.99 -10.57 0.84
C ARG A 51 -8.25 -11.11 -0.56
N SER A 52 -7.30 -10.90 -1.47
CA SER A 52 -7.43 -11.41 -2.83
C SER A 52 -7.41 -12.94 -2.84
N ALA A 53 -8.57 -13.57 -3.03
CA ALA A 53 -8.73 -15.02 -3.15
C ALA A 53 -8.12 -15.59 -4.47
N HIS A 54 -7.80 -14.70 -5.41
CA HIS A 54 -7.05 -15.01 -6.65
C HIS A 54 -5.82 -14.11 -6.71
N TRP A 55 -4.88 -14.33 -7.63
CA TRP A 55 -3.82 -13.34 -7.88
C TRP A 55 -4.43 -11.94 -8.00
N THR A 56 -3.74 -10.98 -7.37
CA THR A 56 -4.12 -9.57 -7.21
C THR A 56 -4.81 -9.06 -8.47
N ARG A 57 -6.06 -8.57 -8.35
CA ARG A 57 -6.85 -8.08 -9.50
C ARG A 57 -6.33 -6.74 -10.07
N GLY A 58 -5.04 -6.46 -9.91
CA GLY A 58 -4.39 -5.25 -10.40
C GLY A 58 -4.49 -4.04 -9.47
N LEU A 59 -4.65 -4.24 -8.15
CA LEU A 59 -4.69 -3.15 -7.16
C LEU A 59 -3.48 -3.16 -6.21
N ASP A 60 -2.33 -3.57 -6.73
CA ASP A 60 -1.09 -3.63 -5.97
C ASP A 60 -0.09 -2.65 -6.56
N PHE A 61 0.51 -1.82 -5.71
CA PHE A 61 1.56 -0.91 -6.11
C PHE A 61 2.59 -0.73 -5.00
N VAL A 62 3.79 -0.32 -5.42
CA VAL A 62 4.90 -0.03 -4.52
C VAL A 62 5.16 1.47 -4.52
N LEU A 63 5.23 2.04 -3.33
CA LEU A 63 5.65 3.41 -3.11
C LEU A 63 7.12 3.42 -2.70
N LYS A 64 7.96 4.12 -3.46
CA LYS A 64 9.33 4.48 -3.05
C LYS A 64 9.27 5.81 -2.31
N VAL A 65 9.61 5.80 -1.02
CA VAL A 65 9.68 7.00 -0.19
C VAL A 65 11.15 7.33 0.09
N GLY A 66 11.58 8.54 -0.24
CA GLY A 66 12.98 8.97 -0.06
C GLY A 66 13.94 8.44 -1.15
N GLU A 67 15.22 8.74 -0.97
CA GLU A 67 16.31 8.27 -1.83
C GLU A 67 17.05 7.08 -1.23
N GLN A 68 17.82 6.37 -2.06
CA GLN A 68 18.56 5.18 -1.63
C GLN A 68 19.48 5.44 -0.42
N ARG A 69 20.00 6.66 -0.30
CA ARG A 69 20.84 7.10 0.83
C ARG A 69 20.07 7.26 2.14
N ASP A 70 18.75 7.43 2.07
CA ASP A 70 17.86 7.60 3.21
C ASP A 70 17.39 6.24 3.74
N PHE A 71 17.69 5.14 3.04
CA PHE A 71 17.21 3.81 3.39
C PHE A 71 18.07 3.19 4.48
N VAL A 72 17.41 2.46 5.38
CA VAL A 72 18.11 1.63 6.36
C VAL A 72 18.92 0.58 5.61
N GLN A 73 20.21 0.47 5.95
CA GLN A 73 21.06 -0.55 5.36
C GLN A 73 20.58 -1.93 5.77
N ALA A 74 20.47 -2.83 4.80
CA ALA A 74 20.15 -4.22 5.07
C ALA A 74 21.21 -4.84 6.00
N PRO A 75 20.81 -5.71 6.95
CA PRO A 75 21.75 -6.48 7.78
C PRO A 75 22.79 -7.23 6.93
N ARG A 76 23.96 -7.53 7.52
CA ARG A 76 25.07 -8.19 6.81
C ARG A 76 24.70 -9.57 6.25
N ASP A 77 23.81 -10.26 6.95
CA ASP A 77 23.27 -11.58 6.68
C ASP A 77 21.95 -11.55 5.90
N PHE A 78 21.51 -10.37 5.43
CA PHE A 78 20.28 -10.26 4.67
C PHE A 78 20.37 -11.05 3.33
N PRO A 79 19.39 -11.92 3.02
CA PRO A 79 19.41 -12.72 1.80
C PRO A 79 19.49 -11.86 0.54
N LYS A 80 20.31 -12.29 -0.42
CA LYS A 80 20.41 -11.66 -1.73
C LYS A 80 19.69 -12.51 -2.77
N CYS A 81 19.40 -11.92 -3.93
CA CYS A 81 18.88 -12.70 -5.07
C CYS A 81 19.82 -13.88 -5.36
N GLY A 82 19.26 -15.08 -5.56
CA GLY A 82 20.03 -16.32 -5.71
C GLY A 82 20.37 -17.04 -4.41
N SER A 83 20.13 -16.45 -3.24
CA SER A 83 20.25 -17.11 -1.93
C SER A 83 18.95 -17.81 -1.48
N TYR A 84 17.97 -17.99 -2.38
CA TYR A 84 16.72 -18.68 -2.08
C TYR A 84 16.98 -20.17 -1.97
N VAL A 85 17.18 -20.64 -0.73
CA VAL A 85 17.06 -22.05 -0.37
C VAL A 85 15.57 -22.26 -0.12
N GLY A 86 14.93 -23.13 -0.90
CA GLY A 86 13.48 -23.30 -0.90
C GLY A 86 12.85 -23.63 0.47
N PRO A 87 11.53 -23.81 0.52
CA PRO A 87 10.77 -23.98 1.77
C PRO A 87 11.18 -25.19 2.62
N GLU A 88 12.01 -26.09 2.10
CA GLU A 88 12.58 -27.23 2.84
C GLU A 88 13.37 -26.80 4.10
N TYR A 89 13.87 -25.57 4.17
CA TYR A 89 14.60 -25.05 5.34
C TYR A 89 13.75 -24.25 6.35
N PHE A 90 12.47 -24.00 6.07
CA PHE A 90 11.57 -23.22 6.94
C PHE A 90 10.51 -24.07 7.66
N LEU A 91 10.58 -25.41 7.55
CA LEU A 91 9.65 -26.35 8.17
C LEU A 91 10.25 -27.12 9.37
N ILE A 92 11.24 -26.54 10.06
CA ILE A 92 11.71 -27.02 11.37
C ILE A 92 11.14 -26.13 12.47
#